data_AF-A0A2K6Q779-F1
#
_entry.id   AF-A0A2K6Q779-F1
#
_cell.length_a   1.000
_cell.length_b   1.000
_cell.length_c   1.000
_cell.angle_alpha   90.00
_cell.angle_beta   90.00
_cell.angle_gamma   90.00
#
_symmetry.space_group_name_H-M   'P 1'
#
loop_
_entity.id
_entity.type
_entity.pdbx_description
1 polymer ?
#
loop_
_entity_poly.entity_id
_entity_poly.type
_entity_poly.pdbx_seq_one_letter_code
_entity_poly.pdbx_strand_id
1 'polypeptide(L)'
;MKALCLLLFPVLGLLVSSKTLCSMEEAISEKIQESASSLVFRAIRSIGLECQSVTSRGDLATCPRGSWDVRAETTCHCQCAGMDWTGARCCRLQP
;
A
#
# COMPACT_ATOMS: atom_id res chain seq x y z
N MET A 1 56.49 -14.93 30.42
CA MET A 1 55.63 -13.72 30.28
C MET A 1 55.02 -13.58 28.87
N LYS A 2 54.64 -14.67 28.20
CA LYS A 2 54.06 -14.64 26.83
C LYS A 2 52.73 -15.40 26.71
N ALA A 3 52.46 -16.32 27.63
CA ALA A 3 51.19 -17.07 27.69
C ALA A 3 50.03 -16.28 28.34
N LEU A 4 50.34 -15.31 29.22
CA LEU A 4 49.31 -14.53 29.93
C LEU A 4 48.58 -13.54 29.00
N CYS A 5 49.27 -13.00 27.99
CA CYS A 5 48.66 -12.09 27.00
C CYS A 5 47.66 -12.81 26.08
N LEU A 6 47.89 -14.07 25.74
CA LEU A 6 47.01 -14.85 24.85
C LEU A 6 45.69 -15.25 25.52
N LEU A 7 45.64 -15.27 26.85
CA LEU A 7 44.42 -15.55 27.63
C LEU A 7 43.54 -14.30 27.85
N LEU A 8 44.05 -13.10 27.58
CA LEU A 8 43.29 -11.85 27.74
C LEU A 8 42.50 -11.47 26.47
N PHE A 9 42.94 -11.90 25.29
CA PHE A 9 42.24 -11.64 24.02
C PHE A 9 40.82 -12.25 23.92
N PRO A 10 40.54 -13.47 24.41
CA PRO A 10 39.17 -14.03 24.39
C PRO A 10 38.21 -13.27 25.30
N VAL A 11 38.71 -12.72 26.41
CA VAL A 11 37.91 -11.98 27.40
C VAL A 11 37.54 -10.59 26.88
N LEU A 12 38.43 -9.93 26.11
CA LEU A 12 38.11 -8.69 25.41
C LEU A 12 37.16 -8.90 24.22
N GLY A 13 37.22 -10.05 23.54
CA GLY A 13 36.28 -10.40 22.46
C GLY A 13 34.85 -10.64 22.94
N LEU A 14 34.67 -11.12 24.18
CA LEU A 14 33.36 -11.31 24.82
C LEU A 14 32.73 -10.00 25.35
N LEU A 15 33.52 -8.93 25.47
CA LEU A 15 33.06 -7.59 25.87
C LEU A 15 32.60 -6.73 24.68
N VAL A 16 32.87 -7.16 23.43
CA VAL A 16 32.19 -6.64 22.24
C VAL A 16 30.80 -7.28 22.19
N SER A 17 30.01 -6.81 23.15
CA SER A 17 28.65 -7.21 23.42
C SER A 17 27.82 -7.13 22.14
N SER A 18 27.36 -8.29 21.67
CA SER A 18 26.32 -8.47 20.65
C SER A 18 24.95 -7.88 21.04
N LYS A 19 24.90 -6.83 21.87
CA LYS A 19 23.68 -6.19 22.38
C LYS A 19 23.47 -4.77 21.86
N THR A 20 24.43 -4.17 21.16
CA THR A 20 24.28 -2.82 20.58
C THR A 20 23.58 -2.82 19.23
N LEU A 21 23.59 -3.94 18.50
CA LEU A 21 22.86 -4.09 17.23
C LEU A 21 21.35 -4.00 17.44
N CYS A 22 20.78 -4.71 18.42
CA CYS A 22 19.33 -4.67 18.67
C CYS A 22 18.82 -3.29 19.13
N SER A 23 19.61 -2.52 19.90
CA SER A 23 19.20 -1.18 20.33
C SER A 23 19.23 -0.16 19.19
N MET A 24 20.18 -0.26 18.25
CA MET A 24 20.22 0.62 17.08
C MET A 24 19.23 0.21 16.01
N GLU A 25 19.08 -1.09 15.74
CA GLU A 25 18.10 -1.61 14.77
C GLU A 25 16.66 -1.31 15.20
N GLU A 26 16.36 -1.38 16.49
CA GLU A 26 15.05 -1.03 17.03
C GLU A 26 14.78 0.48 16.89
N ALA A 27 15.76 1.33 17.21
CA ALA A 27 15.65 2.78 17.00
C ALA A 27 15.48 3.15 15.52
N ILE A 28 16.16 2.44 14.61
CA ILE A 28 16.00 2.61 13.16
C ILE A 28 14.59 2.19 12.73
N SER A 29 14.11 1.06 13.22
CA SER A 29 12.78 0.53 12.89
C SER A 29 11.68 1.47 13.38
N GLU A 30 11.78 2.01 14.60
CA GLU A 30 10.87 3.04 15.12
C GLU A 30 10.88 4.29 14.24
N LYS A 31 12.06 4.76 13.82
CA LYS A 31 12.17 5.94 12.96
C LYS A 31 11.59 5.72 11.57
N ILE A 32 11.75 4.52 11.01
CA ILE A 32 11.13 4.11 9.75
C ILE A 32 9.61 4.11 9.93
N GLN A 33 9.09 3.52 11.00
CA GLN A 33 7.65 3.45 11.26
C GLN A 33 7.03 4.84 11.44
N GLU A 34 7.68 5.73 12.19
CA GLU A 34 7.23 7.12 12.38
C GLU A 34 7.15 7.86 11.02
N SER A 35 8.22 7.74 10.22
CA SER A 35 8.33 8.42 8.94
C SER A 35 7.37 7.84 7.90
N ALA A 36 7.27 6.51 7.82
CA ALA A 36 6.34 5.81 6.93
C ALA A 36 4.89 6.14 7.27
N SER A 37 4.53 6.16 8.56
CA SER A 37 3.18 6.51 9.00
C SER A 37 2.82 7.93 8.56
N SER A 38 3.70 8.90 8.80
CA SER A 38 3.49 10.29 8.38
C SER A 38 3.32 10.44 6.86
N LEU A 39 4.14 9.73 6.07
CA LEU A 39 4.07 9.75 4.61
C LEU A 39 2.80 9.07 4.08
N VAL A 40 2.43 7.92 4.64
CA VAL A 40 1.22 7.17 4.29
C VAL A 40 -0.02 7.99 4.60
N PHE A 41 -0.11 8.62 5.78
CA PHE A 41 -1.24 9.49 6.12
C PHE A 41 -1.37 10.66 5.14
N ARG A 42 -0.25 11.28 4.75
CA ARG A 42 -0.26 12.38 3.77
C ARG A 42 -0.71 11.90 2.39
N ALA A 43 -0.21 10.75 1.94
CA ALA A 43 -0.58 10.15 0.66
C ALA A 43 -2.06 9.74 0.63
N ILE A 44 -2.56 9.06 1.67
CA ILE A 44 -3.97 8.67 1.74
C ILE A 44 -4.89 9.89 1.73
N ARG A 45 -4.48 11.00 2.38
CA ARG A 45 -5.26 12.23 2.38
C ARG A 45 -5.32 12.92 1.00
N SER A 46 -4.31 12.72 0.14
CA SER A 46 -4.32 13.29 -1.21
C SER A 46 -5.08 12.41 -2.21
N ILE A 47 -5.24 11.11 -1.92
CA ILE A 47 -6.00 10.21 -2.79
C ILE A 47 -7.47 10.60 -2.82
N GLY A 48 -7.92 11.08 -3.98
CA GLY A 48 -9.31 11.34 -4.30
C GLY A 48 -9.98 10.17 -5.04
N LEU A 49 -11.31 10.24 -5.12
CA LEU A 49 -12.11 9.40 -6.03
C LEU A 49 -12.58 10.27 -7.19
N GLU A 50 -12.09 9.97 -8.39
CA GLU A 50 -12.59 10.57 -9.62
C GLU A 50 -13.71 9.69 -10.18
N CYS A 51 -14.87 10.27 -10.47
CA CYS A 51 -16.04 9.53 -10.95
C CYS A 51 -16.65 10.18 -12.17
N GLN A 52 -17.00 9.37 -13.16
CA GLN A 52 -17.70 9.76 -14.37
C GLN A 52 -18.90 8.85 -14.65
N SER A 53 -19.87 9.35 -15.41
CA SER A 53 -20.97 8.53 -15.91
C SER A 53 -20.71 8.16 -17.36
N VAL A 54 -20.86 6.88 -17.69
CA VAL A 54 -20.81 6.37 -19.06
C VAL A 54 -22.21 5.94 -19.44
N THR A 55 -22.69 6.39 -20.60
CA THR A 55 -23.97 5.97 -21.16
C THR A 55 -23.77 5.31 -22.51
N SER A 56 -24.63 4.35 -22.82
CA SER A 56 -24.66 3.68 -24.10
C SER A 56 -26.10 3.33 -24.48
N ARG A 57 -26.37 3.21 -25.77
CA ARG A 57 -27.66 2.70 -26.26
C ARG A 57 -27.77 1.20 -25.97
N GLY A 58 -29.00 0.74 -25.77
CA GLY A 58 -29.29 -0.65 -25.43
C GLY A 58 -29.13 -0.95 -23.93
N ASP A 59 -28.94 -2.22 -23.61
CA ASP A 59 -28.99 -2.76 -22.26
C ASP A 59 -27.63 -2.79 -21.54
N LEU A 60 -26.53 -2.40 -22.19
CA LEU A 60 -25.18 -2.48 -21.63
C LEU A 60 -24.49 -1.12 -21.58
N ALA A 61 -23.78 -0.85 -20.47
CA ALA A 61 -22.83 0.26 -20.36
C ALA A 61 -21.55 -0.18 -19.64
N THR A 62 -20.40 -0.01 -20.29
CA THR A 62 -19.09 -0.51 -19.81
C THR A 62 -18.18 0.64 -19.38
N CYS A 63 -17.65 0.54 -18.17
CA CYS A 63 -16.64 1.44 -17.64
C CYS A 63 -15.27 1.23 -18.32
N PRO A 64 -14.47 2.30 -18.51
CA PRO A 64 -13.12 2.15 -19.03
C PRO A 64 -12.21 1.39 -18.05
N ARG A 65 -11.12 0.81 -18.57
CA ARG A 65 -10.13 0.10 -17.76
C ARG A 65 -9.61 0.97 -16.61
N GLY A 66 -9.56 0.40 -15.41
CA GLY A 66 -9.14 1.10 -14.18
C GLY A 66 -10.27 1.82 -13.46
N SER A 67 -11.53 1.61 -13.89
CA SER A 67 -12.71 2.13 -13.21
C SER A 67 -13.64 1.00 -12.75
N TRP A 68 -14.22 1.12 -11.56
CA TRP A 68 -15.02 0.06 -10.91
C TRP A 68 -16.52 0.33 -10.98
N ASP A 69 -17.32 -0.74 -11.05
CA ASP A 69 -18.78 -0.76 -10.97
C ASP A 69 -19.27 -1.75 -9.86
N VAL A 70 -20.57 -1.74 -9.55
CA VAL A 70 -21.13 -2.42 -8.36
C VAL A 70 -21.50 -3.91 -8.60
N ARG A 71 -21.35 -4.49 -9.80
CA ARG A 71 -21.40 -5.96 -10.00
C ARG A 71 -20.59 -6.45 -11.22
N ALA A 72 -19.69 -7.41 -10.99
CA ALA A 72 -19.02 -8.23 -12.02
C ALA A 72 -18.23 -7.45 -13.08
N GLU A 73 -17.29 -6.63 -12.59
CA GLU A 73 -15.97 -6.39 -13.19
C GLU A 73 -15.81 -5.28 -14.26
N THR A 74 -16.83 -4.64 -14.81
CA THR A 74 -16.75 -3.30 -15.49
C THR A 74 -18.07 -2.87 -16.17
N THR A 75 -19.08 -3.73 -16.28
CA THR A 75 -20.25 -3.50 -17.16
C THR A 75 -21.58 -3.58 -16.42
N CYS A 76 -22.38 -2.52 -16.54
CA CYS A 76 -23.77 -2.50 -16.09
C CYS A 76 -24.69 -3.11 -17.15
N HIS A 77 -25.60 -3.99 -16.72
CA HIS A 77 -26.62 -4.62 -17.57
C HIS A 77 -28.04 -4.34 -17.07
N CYS A 78 -28.86 -3.68 -17.88
CA CYS A 78 -30.27 -3.42 -17.61
C CYS A 78 -31.14 -4.57 -18.16
N GLN A 79 -31.80 -5.31 -17.27
CA GLN A 79 -32.48 -6.56 -17.62
C GLN A 79 -33.91 -6.40 -18.18
N CYS A 80 -34.43 -5.18 -18.25
CA CYS A 80 -35.78 -4.95 -18.76
C CYS A 80 -35.83 -5.11 -20.29
N ALA A 81 -36.98 -5.53 -20.83
CA ALA A 81 -37.17 -5.60 -22.27
C ALA A 81 -37.30 -4.20 -22.89
N GLY A 82 -36.69 -3.99 -24.06
CA GLY A 82 -36.84 -2.75 -24.83
C GLY A 82 -36.09 -1.55 -24.25
N MET A 83 -34.94 -1.77 -23.59
CA MET A 83 -34.09 -0.67 -23.10
C MET A 83 -33.66 0.25 -24.24
N ASP A 84 -33.92 1.54 -24.06
CA ASP A 84 -33.47 2.62 -24.93
C ASP A 84 -31.97 2.93 -24.67
N TRP A 85 -31.57 3.01 -23.41
CA TRP A 85 -30.20 3.22 -22.99
C TRP A 85 -29.90 2.64 -21.60
N THR A 86 -28.60 2.49 -21.32
CA THR A 86 -28.06 2.07 -20.02
C THR A 86 -26.95 3.01 -19.59
N GLY A 87 -26.82 3.23 -18.28
CA GLY A 87 -25.79 4.07 -17.68
C GLY A 87 -25.00 3.33 -16.61
N ALA A 88 -23.71 3.60 -16.54
CA ALA A 88 -22.80 3.14 -15.50
C ALA A 88 -22.13 4.34 -14.80
N ARG A 89 -22.02 4.31 -13.48
CA ARG A 89 -21.20 5.26 -12.72
C ARG A 89 -19.85 4.62 -12.43
N CYS A 90 -18.81 5.15 -13.04
CA CYS A 90 -17.47 4.60 -13.07
C CYS A 90 -16.55 5.48 -12.22
N CYS A 91 -15.94 4.94 -11.18
CA CYS A 91 -15.00 5.66 -10.32
C CYS A 91 -13.60 5.05 -10.35
N ARG A 92 -12.56 5.84 -10.05
CA ARG A 92 -11.16 5.39 -9.90
C ARG A 92 -10.45 6.19 -8.81
N LEU A 93 -9.40 5.62 -8.23
CA LEU A 93 -8.51 6.38 -7.34
C LEU A 93 -7.67 7.36 -8.17
N GLN A 94 -7.58 8.59 -7.70
CA GLN A 94 -6.74 9.65 -8.25
C GLN A 94 -5.76 10.09 -7.17
N PRO A 95 -4.44 9.82 -7.31
CA PRO A 95 -3.44 10.18 -6.31
C PRO A 95 -3.20 11.68 -6.18
#